data_AF-A0A6I7MNZ8-F1
#
_entry.id   AF-A0A6I7MNZ8-F1
#
_cell.length_a   1.000
_cell.length_b   1.000
_cell.length_c   1.000
_cell.angle_alpha   90.00
_cell.angle_beta   90.00
_cell.angle_gamma   90.00
#
_symmetry.space_group_name_H-M   'P 1'
#
loop_
_entity.id
_entity.type
_entity.pdbx_description
1 polymer ?
#
loop_
_entity_poly.entity_id
_entity_poly.type
_entity_poly.pdbx_seq_one_letter_code
_entity_poly.pdbx_strand_id
1 'polypeptide(L)' 'RLTAAARELNAVSPLAVLGRGYAIAQDEQGQVIRRAEDTQPGQKLKLKLGEGRLSVEVKRRLKSGG' A
#
# COMPACT_ATOMS: atom_id res chain seq x y z
N ARG A 1 -1.76 -15.54 37.18
CA ARG A 1 -2.84 -14.79 36.50
C ARG A 1 -2.31 -14.30 35.16
N LEU A 2 -2.94 -14.77 34.08
CA LEU A 2 -2.58 -14.59 32.68
C LEU A 2 -2.92 -13.19 32.18
N THR A 3 -1.93 -12.32 31.98
CA THR A 3 -2.08 -11.15 31.08
C THR A 3 -0.77 -10.83 30.35
N ALA A 4 -0.06 -11.85 29.90
CA ALA A 4 1.01 -11.71 28.91
C ALA A 4 0.49 -11.71 27.46
N ALA A 5 -0.77 -11.30 27.24
CA ALA A 5 -1.47 -11.40 25.96
C ALA A 5 -2.15 -10.07 25.57
N ALA A 6 -1.42 -8.96 25.66
CA ALA A 6 -1.94 -7.65 25.25
C ALA A 6 -0.90 -6.76 24.52
N ARG A 7 0.24 -7.32 24.09
CA ARG A 7 1.26 -6.56 23.34
C ARG A 7 1.40 -6.97 21.88
N GLU A 8 0.58 -7.91 21.40
CA GLU A 8 0.75 -8.49 20.07
C GLU A 8 -0.50 -8.36 19.19
N LEU A 9 -1.36 -7.37 19.47
CA LEU A 9 -2.52 -7.11 18.62
C LEU A 9 -2.83 -5.63 18.43
N ASN A 10 -1.79 -4.80 18.31
CA ASN A 10 -1.90 -3.69 17.35
C ASN A 10 -1.64 -4.27 15.96
N ALA A 11 -2.47 -5.23 15.57
CA ALA A 11 -2.61 -5.63 14.18
C ALA A 11 -2.91 -4.34 13.44
N VAL A 12 -1.92 -3.91 12.65
CA VAL A 12 -1.86 -2.62 11.98
C VAL A 12 -3.08 -2.55 11.07
N SER A 13 -4.18 -2.01 11.58
CA SER A 13 -5.43 -1.93 10.83
C SER A 13 -5.12 -1.19 9.53
N PRO A 14 -5.36 -1.78 8.34
CA PRO A 14 -5.10 -1.10 7.07
C PRO A 14 -5.79 0.27 6.99
N LEU A 15 -6.87 0.46 7.74
CA LEU A 15 -7.57 1.74 7.89
C LEU A 15 -6.79 2.76 8.74
N ALA A 16 -6.08 2.32 9.78
CA ALA A 16 -5.20 3.18 10.58
C ALA A 16 -3.95 3.64 9.82
N VAL A 17 -3.54 2.90 8.77
CA VAL A 17 -2.45 3.28 7.86
C VAL A 17 -2.95 4.32 6.86
N LEU A 18 -4.09 4.12 6.20
CA LEU A 18 -4.61 5.09 5.23
C LEU A 18 -4.89 6.48 5.85
N GLY A 19 -5.35 6.55 7.11
CA GLY A 19 -5.57 7.81 7.84
C GLY A 19 -4.31 8.62 8.16
N ARG A 20 -3.10 8.07 7.93
CA ARG A 20 -1.81 8.75 8.13
C ARG A 20 -1.19 9.28 6.83
N GLY A 21 -1.97 9.31 5.74
CA GLY A 21 -1.52 9.80 4.43
C GLY A 21 -0.90 8.73 3.53
N TYR A 22 -1.18 7.45 3.79
CA TYR A 22 -0.73 6.35 2.93
C TYR A 22 -1.78 6.04 1.84
N ALA A 23 -1.35 5.35 0.80
CA ALA A 23 -2.21 4.85 -0.27
C ALA A 23 -1.95 3.36 -0.53
N ILE A 24 -2.98 2.62 -0.94
CA ILE A 24 -2.86 1.25 -1.45
C ILE A 24 -2.84 1.32 -2.97
N ALA A 25 -1.77 0.79 -3.58
CA ALA A 25 -1.67 0.64 -5.03
C ALA A 25 -2.23 -0.71 -5.46
N GLN A 26 -3.07 -0.69 -6.49
CA GLN A 26 -3.63 -1.89 -7.12
C GLN A 26 -3.40 -1.85 -8.63
N ASP A 27 -3.21 -3.01 -9.24
CA ASP A 27 -3.22 -3.14 -10.70
C ASP A 27 -4.64 -3.02 -11.29
N GLU A 28 -4.78 -3.21 -12.60
CA GLU A 28 -6.06 -3.13 -13.29
C GLU A 28 -7.03 -4.24 -12.88
N GLN A 29 -6.50 -5.38 -12.43
CA GLN A 29 -7.21 -6.55 -11.93
C GLN A 29 -7.61 -6.38 -10.45
N GLY A 30 -7.16 -5.33 -9.77
CA GLY A 30 -7.43 -5.04 -8.37
C GLY A 30 -6.48 -5.74 -7.39
N GLN A 31 -5.41 -6.38 -7.85
CA GLN A 31 -4.42 -6.99 -6.97
C GLN A 31 -3.52 -5.92 -6.36
N VAL A 32 -3.24 -6.05 -5.06
CA VAL A 32 -2.40 -5.10 -4.33
C VAL A 32 -0.94 -5.29 -4.72
N ILE A 33 -0.31 -4.19 -5.11
CA ILE A 33 1.10 -4.14 -5.45
C ILE A 33 1.91 -3.95 -4.18
N ARG A 34 2.85 -4.88 -3.93
CA ARG A 34 3.64 -4.92 -2.70
C ARG A 34 5.07 -4.46 -2.88
N ARG A 35 5.66 -4.67 -4.06
CA ARG A 35 7.02 -4.23 -4.39
C ARG A 35 6.98 -3.34 -5.63
N ALA A 36 7.80 -2.30 -5.66
CA ALA A 36 7.95 -1.46 -6.85
C ALA A 36 8.39 -2.29 -8.08
N GLU A 37 9.13 -3.37 -7.86
CA GLU A 37 9.58 -4.31 -8.89
C GLU A 37 8.46 -5.10 -9.57
N ASP A 38 7.28 -5.16 -8.95
CA ASP A 38 6.10 -5.82 -9.52
C ASP A 38 5.37 -4.91 -10.55
N THR A 39 5.85 -3.67 -10.77
CA THR A 39 5.24 -2.69 -11.69
C THR A 39 6.05 -2.41 -12.94
N GLN A 40 5.49 -2.15 -14.10
CA GLN A 40 6.27 -1.79 -15.30
C GLN A 40 6.05 -0.33 -15.71
N PRO A 41 7.05 0.38 -16.29
CA PRO A 41 6.79 1.68 -16.91
C PRO A 41 5.65 1.59 -17.94
N GLY A 42 4.74 2.56 -17.92
CA GLY A 42 3.51 2.56 -18.72
C GLY A 42 2.34 1.79 -18.10
N GLN A 43 2.55 1.03 -17.01
CA GLN A 43 1.48 0.29 -16.36
C GLN A 43 0.51 1.23 -15.65
N LYS A 44 -0.79 1.02 -15.86
CA LYS A 44 -1.86 1.74 -15.17
C LYS A 44 -2.16 1.11 -13.83
N LEU A 45 -2.27 1.94 -12.80
CA LEU A 45 -2.58 1.53 -11.43
C LEU A 45 -3.74 2.35 -10.88
N LYS A 46 -4.42 1.78 -9.88
CA LYS A 46 -5.40 2.48 -9.06
C LYS A 46 -4.82 2.69 -7.67
N LEU A 47 -4.79 3.93 -7.21
CA LEU A 47 -4.43 4.26 -5.83
C LEU A 47 -5.70 4.49 -5.02
N LYS A 48 -5.83 3.78 -3.91
CA LYS A 48 -6.85 4.04 -2.89
C LYS A 48 -6.20 4.81 -1.75
N LEU A 49 -6.63 6.05 -1.54
CA LEU A 49 -6.15 6.91 -0.46
C LEU A 49 -7.08 6.77 0.75
N GLY A 50 -6.76 7.46 1.85
CA GLY A 50 -7.69 7.61 2.98
C GLY A 50 -9.04 8.20 2.55
N GLU A 51 -9.03 9.11 1.57
CA GLU A 51 -10.22 9.64 0.94
C GLU A 51 -10.03 9.69 -0.58
N GLY A 52 -11.00 9.17 -1.32
CA GLY A 52 -10.95 9.15 -2.78
C GLY A 52 -10.05 8.07 -3.39
N ARG A 53 -9.94 8.13 -4.72
CA ARG A 53 -9.17 7.19 -5.55
C ARG A 53 -8.53 7.95 -6.72
N LEU A 54 -7.36 7.50 -7.15
CA LEU A 54 -6.67 8.04 -8.31
C LEU A 54 -6.37 6.93 -9.32
N SER A 55 -6.44 7.26 -10.61
CA SER A 55 -5.85 6.47 -11.68
C SER A 55 -4.49 7.06 -12.01
N VAL A 56 -3.44 6.25 -12.00
CA VAL A 56 -2.06 6.71 -12.24
C VAL A 56 -1.37 5.79 -13.24
N GLU A 57 -0.27 6.28 -13.80
CA GLU A 57 0.60 5.51 -14.68
C GLU A 57 2.03 5.51 -14.11
N VAL A 58 2.66 4.35 -14.12
CA VAL A 58 4.04 4.20 -13.67
C VAL A 58 4.97 4.82 -14.69
N LYS A 59 5.62 5.93 -14.34
CA LYS A 59 6.61 6.57 -15.23
C LYS A 59 7.97 5.87 -15.20
N ARG A 60 8.47 5.57 -14.00
CA ARG A 60 9.74 4.88 -13.77
C ARG A 60 9.82 4.34 -12.34
N ARG A 61 10.55 3.24 -12.14
CA ARG A 61 10.93 2.78 -10.80
C ARG A 61 12.11 3.60 -10.30
N LEU A 62 12.05 4.08 -9.07
CA LEU A 62 13.21 4.67 -8.40
C LEU A 62 14.03 3.51 -7.81
N LYS A 63 15.36 3.53 -7.98
CA LYS A 63 16.21 2.58 -7.26
C LYS A 63 16.12 2.89 -5.77
N SER A 64 15.84 1.88 -4.94
CA SER A 64 16.19 1.97 -3.53
C SER A 64 17.71 1.98 -3.46
N GLY A 65 18.30 3.05 -2.94
CA GLY A 65 19.73 3.08 -2.66
C GLY A 65 20.09 1.95 -1.70
N GLY A 66 21.22 1.28 -1.95
CA GLY A 66 21.82 0.34 -1.01
C GLY A 66 22.38 1.06 0.21
#